data_AF-X1TLW0-F1
#
_entry.id   AF-X1TLW0-F1
#
_cell.length_a   1.000
_cell.length_b   1.000
_cell.length_c   1.000
_cell.angle_alpha   90.00
_cell.angle_beta   90.00
_cell.angle_gamma   90.00
#
_symmetry.space_group_name_H-M   'P 1'
#
loop_
_entity.id
_entity.type
_entity.pdbx_description
1 polymer ?
#
loop_
_entity_poly.entity_id
_entity_poly.type
_entity_poly.pdbx_seq_one_letter_code
_entity_poly.pdbx_strand_id
1 'polypeptide(L)' 'MLANMNIVDFLEKTASSDPVPGGGSISALCAAAAASLAEMVANLTIGRKEYAAVEG' A
#
# COMPACT_ATOMS: atom_id res chain seq x y z
N MET A 1 2.24 11.51 10.79
CA MET A 1 2.45 12.68 9.91
C MET A 1 2.68 12.27 8.45
N LEU A 2 3.60 11.35 8.15
CA LEU A 2 3.84 10.87 6.76
C LEU A 2 2.63 10.20 6.09
N ALA A 3 1.89 9.36 6.83
CA ALA A 3 0.75 8.60 6.28
C ALA A 3 -0.46 9.45 5.85
N ASN A 4 -0.52 10.72 6.25
CA ASN A 4 -1.62 11.62 5.91
C ASN A 4 -1.22 12.67 4.86
N MET A 5 0.02 12.63 4.35
CA MET A 5 0.43 13.46 3.22
C MET A 5 -0.24 12.94 1.95
N ASN A 6 -0.55 13.84 1.02
CA ASN A 6 -0.89 13.39 -0.32
C ASN A 6 0.36 12.79 -0.99
N ILE A 7 0.16 11.98 -2.03
CA ILE A 7 1.25 11.25 -2.68
C ILE A 7 2.29 12.18 -3.32
N VAL A 8 1.86 13.35 -3.82
CA VAL A 8 2.76 14.32 -4.46
C VAL A 8 3.70 14.91 -3.41
N ASP A 9 3.16 15.43 -2.31
CA ASP A 9 3.95 16.04 -1.22
C ASP A 9 4.94 15.04 -0.61
N PHE A 10 4.52 13.78 -0.44
CA PHE A 10 5.38 12.74 0.10
C PHE A 10 6.58 12.45 -0.81
N LEU A 11 6.35 12.40 -2.13
CA LEU A 11 7.41 12.14 -3.12
C LEU A 11 8.34 13.34 -3.28
N GLU A 12 7.80 14.56 -3.32
CA GLU A 12 8.61 15.79 -3.36
C GLU A 12 9.50 15.89 -2.11
N LYS A 13 8.95 15.59 -0.93
CA LYS A 13 9.73 15.60 0.30
C LYS A 13 10.81 14.52 0.32
N THR A 14 10.52 13.33 -0.20
CA THR A 14 11.52 12.25 -0.37
C THR A 14 12.68 12.69 -1.26
N ALA A 15 12.40 13.45 -2.33
CA ALA A 15 13.41 13.93 -3.28
C ALA A 15 14.18 15.17 -2.80
N SER A 16 13.80 15.72 -1.64
CA SER A 16 14.42 16.93 -1.09
C SER A 16 15.75 16.64 -0.36
N SER A 17 16.37 17.67 0.19
CA SER A 17 17.54 17.55 1.07
C SER A 17 17.19 17.13 2.50
N ASP A 18 15.91 16.97 2.85
CA ASP A 18 15.49 16.52 4.17
C ASP A 18 15.89 15.05 4.41
N PRO A 19 16.37 14.68 5.61
CA PRO A 19 16.75 13.29 5.92
C PRO A 19 15.54 12.32 6.04
N VAL A 20 14.31 12.84 6.05
CA VAL A 20 13.05 12.08 6.17
C VAL A 20 11.99 12.71 5.26
N PRO A 21 11.20 11.93 4.49
CA PRO A 21 11.14 10.47 4.44
C PRO A 21 12.33 9.82 3.73
N GLY A 22 12.94 8.83 4.40
CA GLY A 22 14.08 8.08 3.87
C GLY A 22 13.67 6.74 3.24
N GLY A 23 14.65 5.93 2.88
CA GLY A 23 14.43 4.65 2.18
C GLY A 23 13.45 3.70 2.89
N GLY A 24 13.48 3.63 4.22
CA GLY A 24 12.53 2.82 4.99
C GLY A 24 11.07 3.27 4.83
N SER A 25 10.82 4.58 4.75
CA SER A 25 9.46 5.13 4.53
C SER A 25 8.95 4.81 3.13
N ILE A 26 9.83 4.86 2.12
CA ILE A 26 9.49 4.45 0.75
C ILE A 26 9.21 2.95 0.68
N SER A 27 10.05 2.12 1.29
CA SER A 27 9.82 0.67 1.37
C SER A 27 8.49 0.33 2.04
N ALA A 28 8.12 1.05 3.11
CA ALA A 28 6.83 0.88 3.77
C ALA A 28 5.66 1.26 2.85
N LEU A 29 5.76 2.35 2.09
CA LEU A 29 4.75 2.75 1.11
C LEU A 29 4.60 1.69 0.00
N CYS A 30 5.71 1.19 -0.53
CA CYS A 30 5.70 0.12 -1.54
C CYS A 30 5.04 -1.15 -1.00
N ALA A 31 5.35 -1.56 0.23
CA ALA A 31 4.75 -2.72 0.88
C ALA A 31 3.24 -2.53 1.08
N ALA A 32 2.81 -1.34 1.52
CA ALA A 32 1.39 -1.02 1.69
C ALA A 32 0.63 -1.06 0.36
N ALA A 33 1.21 -0.51 -0.71
CA ALA A 33 0.62 -0.57 -2.04
C ALA A 33 0.49 -2.02 -2.54
N ALA A 34 1.53 -2.84 -2.39
CA ALA A 34 1.47 -4.26 -2.74
C ALA A 34 0.41 -5.03 -1.92
N ALA A 35 0.33 -4.79 -0.61
CA ALA A 35 -0.68 -5.40 0.25
C ALA A 35 -2.10 -4.99 -0.15
N SER A 36 -2.32 -3.73 -0.52
CA SER A 36 -3.64 -3.25 -0.97
C SER A 36 -4.13 -3.96 -2.24
N LEU A 37 -3.21 -4.31 -3.15
CA LEU A 37 -3.54 -5.10 -4.34
C LEU A 37 -3.91 -6.54 -3.96
N ALA A 38 -3.17 -7.16 -3.02
CA ALA A 38 -3.51 -8.48 -2.51
C ALA A 38 -4.89 -8.48 -1.83
N GLU A 39 -5.19 -7.45 -1.03
CA GLU A 39 -6.48 -7.25 -0.39
C GLU A 39 -7.61 -7.08 -1.42
N MET A 40 -7.39 -6.30 -2.47
CA MET A 40 -8.36 -6.15 -3.56
C MET A 40 -8.70 -7.50 -4.19
N VAL A 41 -7.71 -8.34 -4.49
CA VAL A 41 -7.94 -9.67 -5.07
C VAL A 41 -8.71 -10.57 -4.10
N ALA A 42 -8.37 -10.54 -2.80
CA ALA A 42 -9.11 -11.26 -1.78
C ALA A 42 -10.58 -10.82 -1.71
N ASN A 43 -10.84 -9.51 -1.71
CA ASN A 43 -12.19 -8.93 -1.72
C ASN A 43 -12.99 -9.30 -2.97
N LEU A 44 -12.33 -9.47 -4.12
CA LEU A 44 -12.99 -9.96 -5.34
C LEU A 44 -13.28 -11.46 -5.29
N THR A 45 -12.64 -12.21 -4.40
CA THR A 45 -12.75 -13.68 -4.31
C THR A 45 -13.80 -14.10 -3.28
N ILE A 46 -13.78 -13.47 -2.10
CA ILE A 46 -14.71 -13.73 -1.00
C ILE A 46 -16.17 -13.53 -1.46
N GLY A 47 -17.04 -14.46 -1.12
CA GLY A 47 -18.47 -14.46 -1.43
C GLY A 47 -18.83 -14.98 -2.82
N ARG A 48 -17.85 -15.37 -3.65
CA ARG A 48 -18.12 -15.97 -4.96
C ARG A 48 -18.32 -17.48 -4.85
N LYS A 49 -19.44 -17.95 -5.41
CA LYS A 49 -19.80 -19.38 -5.47
C LYS A 49 -18.69 -20.26 -6.08
N GLU A 50 -17.96 -19.74 -7.05
CA GLU A 50 -16.85 -20.44 -7.73
C GLU A 50 -15.67 -20.75 -6.80
N TYR A 51 -15.50 -19.96 -5.73
CA TYR A 51 -14.40 -20.09 -4.77
C TYR A 51 -14.85 -20.62 -3.40
N ALA A 52 -16.14 -20.95 -3.24
CA ALA A 52 -16.71 -21.43 -1.98
C ALA A 52 -16.02 -22.69 -1.42
N ALA A 53 -15.40 -23.51 -2.26
CA ALA A 53 -14.68 -24.72 -1.84
C ALA A 53 -13.35 -24.43 -1.10
N VAL A 54 -12.82 -23.22 -1.22
CA VAL A 54 -11.54 -22.79 -0.61
C VAL A 54 -11.72 -21.56 0.29
N GLU A 55 -12.95 -21.09 0.45
CA GLU A 55 -13.32 -19.96 1.27
C GLU A 55 -13.64 -20.45 2.68
N GLY A 56 -12.70 -20.28 3.62
CA GLY A 56 -12.90 -20.40 5.07
C GLY A 56 -13.33 -21.77 5.58
#